data_AF-A0AA86I7W4-F1
#
_entry.id   AF-A0AA86I7W4-F1
#
_cell.length_a   1.000
_cell.length_b   1.000
_cell.length_c   1.000
_cell.angle_alpha   90.00
_cell.angle_beta   90.00
_cell.angle_gamma   90.00
#
_symmetry.space_group_name_H-M   'P 1'
#
loop_
_entity.id
_entity.type
_entity.pdbx_description
1 polymer ?
#
loop_
_entity_poly.entity_id
_entity_poly.type
_entity_poly.pdbx_seq_one_letter_code
_entity_poly.pdbx_strand_id
1 'polypeptide(L)'
;MQKHRTYETLVDLYQKSAKIHYEIDYRDKKSVKKGNRAAEDMKKIAQLIHLYYPGMLFEFSTLLTNPTYRIDLWAAHHILEIMSYSPMLEDNALSVIERYADENDFTALGNRMWLGQWREKQR
;
A
#
# COMPACT_ATOMS: atom_id res chain seq x y z
N MET A 1 -27.46 10.75 5.61
CA MET A 1 -26.17 10.46 6.25
C MET A 1 -25.52 9.27 5.55
N GLN A 2 -24.42 9.48 4.83
CA GLN A 2 -23.64 8.36 4.27
C GLN A 2 -23.08 7.54 5.46
N LYS A 3 -23.46 6.26 5.58
CA LYS A 3 -22.84 5.35 6.56
C LYS A 3 -21.36 5.24 6.22
N HIS A 4 -20.50 5.93 6.97
CA HIS A 4 -19.06 5.70 6.89
C HIS A 4 -18.77 4.28 7.37
N ARG A 5 -17.93 3.55 6.62
CA ARG A 5 -17.45 2.22 7.00
C ARG A 5 -16.52 2.39 8.20
N THR A 6 -16.56 1.47 9.16
CA THR A 6 -15.62 1.50 10.30
C THR A 6 -14.18 1.29 9.84
N TYR A 7 -13.22 1.68 10.67
CA TYR A 7 -11.79 1.46 10.40
C TYR A 7 -11.49 -0.01 10.11
N GLU A 8 -12.02 -0.93 10.91
CA GLU A 8 -11.81 -2.38 10.77
C GLU A 8 -12.37 -2.89 9.44
N THR A 9 -13.54 -2.38 9.04
CA THR A 9 -14.15 -2.72 7.75
C THR A 9 -13.27 -2.23 6.60
N LEU A 10 -12.67 -1.04 6.71
CA LEU A 10 -11.76 -0.50 5.70
C LEU A 10 -10.48 -1.33 5.60
N VAL A 11 -9.87 -1.70 6.73
CA VAL A 11 -8.66 -2.54 6.75
C VAL A 11 -8.93 -3.94 6.17
N ASP A 12 -10.05 -4.58 6.52
CA ASP A 12 -10.43 -5.88 5.95
C ASP A 12 -10.59 -5.79 4.41
N LEU A 13 -11.22 -4.72 3.92
CA LEU A 13 -11.35 -4.50 2.48
C LEU A 13 -10.00 -4.21 1.81
N TYR A 14 -9.11 -3.47 2.48
CA TYR A 14 -7.77 -3.21 1.98
C TYR A 14 -6.99 -4.51 1.79
N GLN A 15 -7.01 -5.40 2.78
CA GLN A 15 -6.34 -6.70 2.73
C GLN A 15 -6.95 -7.62 1.66
N LYS A 16 -8.28 -7.60 1.49
CA LYS A 16 -8.96 -8.33 0.41
C LYS A 16 -8.56 -7.80 -0.97
N SER A 17 -8.44 -6.48 -1.14
CA SER A 17 -7.98 -5.89 -2.38
C SER A 17 -6.51 -6.24 -2.68
N ALA A 18 -5.63 -6.23 -1.67
CA ALA A 18 -4.25 -6.68 -1.83
C ALA A 18 -4.17 -8.12 -2.31
N LYS A 19 -4.97 -9.02 -1.71
CA LYS A 19 -5.08 -10.42 -2.17
C LYS A 19 -5.51 -10.50 -3.63
N ILE A 20 -6.57 -9.77 -4.02
CA ILE A 20 -7.06 -9.76 -5.40
C ILE A 20 -5.99 -9.28 -6.38
N HIS A 21 -5.21 -8.26 -6.02
CA HIS A 21 -4.12 -7.76 -6.84
C HIS A 21 -2.95 -8.76 -6.92
N TYR A 22 -2.63 -9.44 -5.83
CA TYR A 22 -1.57 -10.44 -5.80
C TYR A 22 -1.88 -11.65 -6.69
N GLU A 23 -3.15 -12.03 -6.79
CA GLU A 23 -3.62 -13.19 -7.57
C GLU A 23 -3.89 -12.87 -9.05
N ILE A 24 -3.36 -11.77 -9.60
CA ILE A 24 -3.54 -11.44 -11.02
C ILE A 24 -2.96 -12.55 -11.91
N ASP A 25 -3.80 -13.03 -12.82
CA ASP A 25 -3.34 -13.79 -13.99
C ASP A 25 -3.15 -12.82 -15.15
N TYR A 26 -1.90 -12.50 -15.46
CA TYR A 26 -1.56 -11.59 -16.55
C TYR A 26 -1.92 -12.11 -17.95
N ARG A 27 -2.31 -13.38 -18.07
CA ARG A 27 -2.83 -13.96 -19.32
C ARG A 27 -4.33 -13.73 -19.49
N ASP A 28 -5.04 -13.37 -18.42
CA ASP A 28 -6.47 -13.05 -18.44
C ASP A 28 -6.74 -11.55 -18.27
N LYS A 29 -7.24 -10.93 -19.34
CA LYS A 29 -7.64 -9.51 -19.34
C LYS A 29 -8.68 -9.18 -18.28
N LYS A 30 -9.58 -10.10 -17.91
CA LYS A 30 -10.56 -9.86 -16.82
C LYS A 30 -9.85 -9.85 -15.46
N SER A 31 -8.93 -10.78 -15.23
CA SER A 31 -8.09 -10.81 -14.03
C SER A 31 -7.25 -9.52 -13.89
N VAL A 32 -6.59 -9.07 -14.96
CA VAL A 32 -5.84 -7.80 -14.96
C VAL A 32 -6.74 -6.61 -14.60
N LYS A 33 -7.94 -6.51 -15.19
CA LYS A 33 -8.90 -5.45 -14.84
C LYS A 33 -9.32 -5.49 -13.37
N LYS A 34 -9.54 -6.69 -12.82
CA LYS A 34 -9.90 -6.89 -11.41
C LYS A 34 -8.74 -6.46 -10.51
N GLY A 35 -7.52 -6.82 -10.85
CA GLY A 35 -6.30 -6.40 -10.17
C GLY A 35 -6.12 -4.89 -10.15
N ASN A 36 -6.20 -4.24 -11.31
CA ASN A 36 -6.09 -2.78 -11.41
C ASN A 36 -7.14 -2.06 -10.56
N ARG A 37 -8.38 -2.57 -10.56
CA ARG A 37 -9.44 -2.03 -9.70
C ARG A 37 -9.11 -2.22 -8.22
N ALA A 38 -8.53 -3.36 -7.84
CA ALA A 38 -8.14 -3.61 -6.46
C ALA A 38 -7.00 -2.67 -5.99
N ALA A 39 -6.04 -2.35 -6.85
CA ALA A 39 -5.03 -1.31 -6.55
C ALA A 39 -5.68 0.06 -6.30
N GLU A 40 -6.60 0.48 -7.18
CA GLU A 40 -7.36 1.72 -7.00
C GLU A 40 -8.22 1.72 -5.74
N ASP A 41 -8.82 0.58 -5.39
CA ASP A 41 -9.60 0.44 -4.17
C ASP A 41 -8.71 0.55 -2.92
N MET A 42 -7.50 -0.05 -2.92
CA MET A 42 -6.54 0.12 -1.81
C MET A 42 -6.14 1.58 -1.62
N LYS A 43 -5.83 2.29 -2.71
CA LYS A 43 -5.50 3.72 -2.68
C LYS A 43 -6.64 4.55 -2.07
N LYS A 44 -7.88 4.33 -2.51
CA LYS A 44 -9.06 5.01 -1.96
C LYS A 44 -9.28 4.68 -0.50
N ILE A 45 -9.07 3.43 -0.11
CA ILE A 45 -9.21 3.02 1.29
C ILE A 45 -8.15 3.72 2.16
N ALA A 46 -6.89 3.79 1.72
CA ALA A 46 -5.85 4.55 2.42
C ALA A 46 -6.23 6.02 2.59
N GLN A 47 -6.78 6.66 1.55
CA GLN A 47 -7.29 8.03 1.63
C GLN A 47 -8.44 8.17 2.65
N LEU A 48 -9.38 7.22 2.66
CA LEU A 48 -10.49 7.21 3.61
C LEU A 48 -10.03 7.01 5.06
N ILE A 49 -9.06 6.10 5.28
CA ILE A 49 -8.45 5.89 6.60
C ILE A 49 -7.76 7.18 7.05
N HIS A 50 -6.96 7.80 6.19
CA HIS A 50 -6.27 9.05 6.52
C HIS A 50 -7.25 10.18 6.86
N LEU A 51 -8.33 10.32 6.09
CA LEU A 51 -9.30 11.40 6.25
C LEU A 51 -10.19 11.22 7.48
N TYR A 52 -10.73 10.02 7.70
CA TYR A 52 -11.76 9.78 8.72
C TYR A 52 -11.21 9.16 10.00
N TYR A 53 -10.02 8.57 9.95
CA TYR A 53 -9.38 7.88 11.07
C TYR A 53 -7.90 8.27 11.23
N PRO A 54 -7.53 9.57 11.25
CA PRO A 54 -6.13 9.99 11.31
C PRO A 54 -5.40 9.48 12.56
N GLY A 55 -6.12 9.26 13.67
CA GLY A 55 -5.58 8.67 14.89
C GLY A 55 -5.23 7.18 14.79
N MET A 56 -5.65 6.49 13.72
CA MET A 56 -5.44 5.06 13.52
C MET A 56 -4.24 4.75 12.62
N LEU A 57 -3.37 5.74 12.36
CA LEU A 57 -2.20 5.56 11.51
C LEU A 57 -1.23 4.53 12.10
N PHE A 58 -1.05 4.55 13.43
CA PHE A 58 -0.17 3.59 14.09
C PHE A 58 -0.69 2.16 13.91
N GLU A 59 -1.99 1.95 14.08
CA GLU A 59 -2.67 0.68 13.85
C GLU A 59 -2.57 0.25 12.38
N PHE A 60 -2.72 1.18 11.43
CA PHE A 60 -2.55 0.88 10.01
C PHE A 60 -1.09 0.50 9.69
N SER A 61 -0.12 1.15 10.33
CA SER A 61 1.30 0.87 10.15
C SER A 61 1.71 -0.54 10.56
N THR A 62 0.91 -1.23 11.38
CA THR A 62 1.15 -2.65 11.72
C THR A 62 1.18 -3.55 10.47
N LEU A 63 0.49 -3.13 9.39
CA LEU A 63 0.53 -3.81 8.10
C LEU A 63 1.92 -3.87 7.46
N LEU A 64 2.85 -2.96 7.82
CA LEU A 64 4.25 -2.98 7.35
C LEU A 64 4.99 -4.26 7.77
N THR A 65 4.48 -4.98 8.78
CA THR A 65 5.05 -6.24 9.26
C THR A 65 4.37 -7.47 8.66
N ASN A 66 3.39 -7.30 7.75
CA ASN A 66 2.62 -8.38 7.14
C ASN A 66 2.97 -8.55 5.65
N PRO A 67 3.87 -9.49 5.29
CA PRO A 67 4.26 -9.73 3.90
C PRO A 67 3.20 -10.49 3.07
N THR A 68 2.12 -10.95 3.71
CA THR A 68 1.06 -11.72 3.04
C THR A 68 0.48 -10.90 1.90
N TYR A 69 0.45 -11.48 0.69
CA TYR A 69 -0.02 -10.81 -0.53
C TYR A 69 0.68 -9.46 -0.83
N ARG A 70 1.91 -9.26 -0.33
CA ARG A 70 2.66 -8.00 -0.41
C ARG A 70 1.91 -6.80 0.21
N ILE A 71 1.07 -7.05 1.22
CA ILE A 71 0.30 -6.00 1.91
C ILE A 71 1.23 -4.96 2.54
N ASP A 72 2.36 -5.41 3.10
CA ASP A 72 3.42 -4.57 3.63
C ASP A 72 3.92 -3.53 2.61
N LEU A 73 4.20 -3.96 1.37
CA LEU A 73 4.67 -3.08 0.31
C LEU A 73 3.62 -2.03 -0.07
N TRP A 74 2.36 -2.45 -0.23
CA TRP A 74 1.26 -1.51 -0.51
C TRP A 74 1.07 -0.50 0.62
N ALA A 75 1.10 -0.97 1.88
CA ALA A 75 0.99 -0.09 3.04
C ALA A 75 2.14 0.91 3.09
N ALA A 76 3.37 0.51 2.77
CA ALA A 76 4.53 1.39 2.72
C ALA A 76 4.34 2.53 1.71
N HIS A 77 4.00 2.20 0.46
CA HIS A 77 3.72 3.21 -0.58
C HIS A 77 2.59 4.16 -0.16
N HIS A 78 1.47 3.63 0.34
CA HIS A 78 0.34 4.48 0.73
C HIS A 78 0.64 5.35 1.96
N ILE A 79 1.43 4.89 2.92
CA ILE A 79 1.87 5.73 4.03
C ILE A 79 2.66 6.92 3.48
N LEU A 80 3.63 6.68 2.60
CA LEU A 80 4.52 7.72 2.07
C LEU A 80 3.84 8.66 1.05
N GLU A 81 2.89 8.17 0.27
CA GLU A 81 2.27 8.96 -0.81
C GLU A 81 0.94 9.62 -0.44
N ILE A 82 0.23 9.10 0.56
CA ILE A 82 -1.17 9.47 0.81
C ILE A 82 -1.38 9.99 2.23
N MET A 83 -0.70 9.41 3.22
CA MET A 83 -0.96 9.69 4.62
C MET A 83 -0.01 10.78 5.14
N SER A 84 -0.40 11.45 6.22
CA SER A 84 0.53 12.23 7.03
C SER A 84 1.28 11.29 7.97
N TYR A 85 2.61 11.25 7.92
CA TYR A 85 3.44 10.30 8.66
C TYR A 85 4.52 10.98 9.51
N SER A 86 5.05 10.25 10.48
CA SER A 86 6.22 10.66 11.28
C SER A 86 7.51 10.15 10.65
N PRO A 87 8.68 10.73 10.97
CA PRO A 87 9.97 10.24 10.49
C PRO A 87 10.22 8.76 10.78
N MET A 88 9.78 8.28 11.95
CA MET A 88 9.88 6.85 12.30
C MET A 88 9.07 5.96 11.36
N LEU A 89 7.86 6.39 10.95
CA LEU A 89 7.05 5.63 10.00
C LEU A 89 7.60 5.73 8.58
N GLU A 90 8.23 6.84 8.23
CA GLU A 90 8.95 6.99 6.97
C GLU A 90 10.08 5.96 6.88
N ASP A 91 10.95 5.87 7.89
CA ASP A 91 12.05 4.90 7.93
C ASP A 91 11.55 3.46 7.82
N ASN A 92 10.47 3.14 8.55
CA ASN A 92 9.86 1.80 8.51
C ASN A 92 9.28 1.47 7.12
N ALA A 93 8.57 2.41 6.49
CA ALA A 93 8.00 2.23 5.17
C ALA A 93 9.10 2.11 4.09
N LEU A 94 10.12 2.98 4.14
CA LEU A 94 11.26 2.91 3.24
C LEU A 94 12.01 1.59 3.37
N SER A 95 12.25 1.11 4.60
CA SER A 95 12.90 -0.20 4.84
C SER A 95 12.15 -1.36 4.17
N VAL A 96 10.81 -1.31 4.13
CA VAL A 96 10.01 -2.30 3.39
C VAL A 96 10.24 -2.18 1.89
N ILE A 97 10.14 -0.98 1.33
CA ILE A 97 10.31 -0.76 -0.12
C ILE A 97 11.73 -1.14 -0.57
N GLU A 98 12.75 -0.81 0.22
CA GLU A 98 14.16 -1.17 -0.02
C GLU A 98 14.35 -2.70 -0.04
N ARG A 99 13.78 -3.42 0.93
CA ARG A 99 13.80 -4.90 0.92
C ARG A 99 13.23 -5.47 -0.38
N TYR A 100 12.15 -4.90 -0.89
CA TYR A 100 11.55 -5.32 -2.17
C TYR A 100 12.34 -4.86 -3.40
N ALA A 101 13.05 -3.74 -3.30
CA ALA A 101 13.91 -3.22 -4.34
C ALA A 101 15.17 -4.08 -4.54
N ASP A 102 15.55 -4.87 -3.55
CA ASP A 102 16.69 -5.81 -3.61
C ASP A 102 16.32 -7.19 -4.19
N GLU A 103 15.05 -7.45 -4.48
CA GLU A 103 14.63 -8.70 -5.13
C GLU A 103 15.08 -8.75 -6.61
N ASN A 104 15.03 -9.95 -7.22
CA ASN A 104 15.49 -10.22 -8.59
C ASN A 104 14.35 -10.32 -9.62
N ASP A 105 13.22 -9.65 -9.36
CA ASP A 105 12.04 -9.68 -10.24
C ASP A 105 11.67 -8.30 -10.81
N PHE A 106 10.60 -8.27 -11.60
CA PHE A 106 10.09 -7.03 -12.18
C PHE A 106 9.52 -6.06 -11.13
N THR A 107 9.03 -6.57 -10.01
CA THR A 107 8.55 -5.75 -8.89
C THR A 107 9.72 -4.98 -8.27
N ALA A 108 10.88 -5.60 -8.16
CA ALA A 108 12.08 -4.95 -7.66
C ALA A 108 12.55 -3.77 -8.52
N LEU A 109 12.47 -3.90 -9.86
CA LEU A 109 12.81 -2.79 -10.76
C LEU A 109 11.92 -1.56 -10.51
N GLY A 110 10.61 -1.78 -10.37
CA GLY A 110 9.66 -0.70 -10.07
C GLY A 110 9.99 0.01 -8.74
N ASN A 111 10.30 -0.75 -7.69
CA ASN A 111 10.64 -0.18 -6.39
C ASN A 111 11.99 0.57 -6.40
N ARG A 112 13.00 0.10 -7.13
CA ARG A 112 14.27 0.84 -7.31
C ARG A 112 14.05 2.19 -7.98
N MET A 113 13.22 2.22 -9.03
CA MET A 113 12.88 3.47 -9.72
C MET A 113 12.11 4.42 -8.80
N TRP A 114 11.13 3.90 -8.05
CA TRP A 114 10.35 4.69 -7.09
C TRP A 114 11.24 5.30 -6.00
N LEU A 115 12.16 4.51 -5.41
CA LEU A 115 13.10 5.01 -4.39
C LEU A 115 14.00 6.12 -4.92
N GLY A 116 14.45 6.04 -6.17
CA GLY A 116 15.19 7.11 -6.83
C GLY A 116 14.39 8.41 -6.88
N GLN A 117 13.16 8.33 -7.38
CA GLN A 117 12.25 9.49 -7.48
C GLN A 117 11.89 10.06 -6.10
N TRP A 118 11.65 9.20 -5.11
CA TRP A 118 11.38 9.60 -3.75
C TRP A 118 12.54 10.42 -3.17
N ARG A 119 13.77 9.88 -3.24
CA ARG A 119 14.97 10.54 -2.71
C ARG A 119 15.28 11.86 -3.43
N GLU A 120 14.98 11.97 -4.73
CA GLU A 120 15.09 13.23 -5.46
C GLU A 120 14.10 14.28 -4.98
N LYS A 121 12.86 13.88 -4.66
CA LYS A 121 11.82 14.78 -4.14
C LYS A 121 12.11 15.31 -2.74
N GLN A 122 12.86 14.56 -1.93
CA GLN A 122 13.22 14.96 -0.55
C GLN A 122 14.47 15.86 -0.48
N ARG A 123 15.14 16.15 -1.60
CA ARG A 123 16.25 17.11 -1.67
C ARG A 123 15.76 18.53 -1.88
#